data_AF-A0A498S3Y4-F1
#
_entry.id   AF-A0A498S3Y4-F1
#
_cell.length_a   1.000
_cell.length_b   1.000
_cell.length_c   1.000
_cell.angle_alpha   90.00
_cell.angle_beta   90.00
_cell.angle_gamma   90.00
#
_symmetry.space_group_name_H-M   'P 1'
#
loop_
_entity.id
_entity.type
_entity.pdbx_description
1 polymer ?
#
loop_
_entity_poly.entity_id
_entity_poly.type
_entity_poly.pdbx_seq_one_letter_code
_entity_poly.pdbx_strand_id
1 'polypeptide(L)'
;MLLRIGLPKAWRMMSTGTQSFKSDNNLIKNLFLKKIKEYESKMTSKDELVDATPETHRSLEDQLQRLASKYHLESKEMVNELPVKQLETPSVESAVAVMFEGKTVNDMNKELEKEIQQYTEMRRKKQAMEEEAQSHLQSIKQQQSTPEKPKK
;
A
#
# COMPACT_ATOMS: atom_id res chain seq x y z
N MET A 1 -98.82 55.57 23.50
CA MET A 1 -98.47 56.18 24.81
C MET A 1 -97.81 55.12 25.69
N LEU A 2 -96.87 55.55 26.55
CA LEU A 2 -96.18 54.83 27.65
C LEU A 2 -94.93 54.03 27.23
N LEU A 3 -93.72 54.61 27.22
CA LEU A 3 -92.76 54.93 28.32
C LEU A 3 -91.89 53.76 28.85
N ARG A 4 -90.61 53.82 28.44
CA ARG A 4 -89.35 53.71 29.20
C ARG A 4 -89.17 52.61 30.27
N ILE A 5 -88.24 51.68 29.99
CA ILE A 5 -87.15 51.22 30.89
C ILE A 5 -85.94 51.01 29.94
N GLY A 6 -84.75 51.61 30.03
CA GLY A 6 -83.99 52.06 31.20
C GLY A 6 -82.75 51.16 31.41
N LEU A 7 -81.89 50.97 30.40
CA LEU A 7 -80.63 50.22 30.56
C LEU A 7 -79.51 51.18 31.02
N PRO A 8 -78.85 50.94 32.17
CA PRO A 8 -77.77 51.79 32.63
C PRO A 8 -76.46 51.53 31.88
N LYS A 9 -75.74 52.64 31.70
CA LYS A 9 -74.39 52.75 31.14
C LYS A 9 -73.39 52.02 32.04
N ALA A 10 -73.13 50.74 31.80
CA ALA A 10 -71.95 50.08 32.35
C ALA A 10 -70.74 50.45 31.49
N TRP A 11 -70.01 51.47 31.92
CA TRP A 11 -68.67 51.80 31.41
C TRP A 11 -67.76 50.61 31.65
N ARG A 12 -67.60 49.73 30.66
CA ARG A 12 -66.44 48.84 30.61
C ARG A 12 -65.24 49.72 30.35
N MET A 13 -64.44 49.98 31.39
CA MET A 13 -63.09 50.48 31.23
C MET A 13 -62.34 49.52 30.30
N MET A 14 -62.12 49.94 29.05
CA MET A 14 -61.12 49.30 28.20
C MET A 14 -59.77 49.75 28.73
N SER A 15 -59.16 48.88 29.54
CA SER A 15 -57.74 48.99 29.88
C SER A 15 -56.93 48.74 28.60
N THR A 16 -56.62 49.80 27.86
CA THR A 16 -55.59 49.80 26.82
C THR A 16 -54.22 49.90 27.49
N GLY A 17 -53.81 48.85 28.21
CA GLY A 17 -52.62 48.91 29.07
C GLY A 17 -51.51 47.89 28.79
N THR A 18 -51.78 46.72 28.18
CA THR A 18 -50.79 45.62 28.18
C THR A 18 -50.75 44.75 26.92
N GLN A 19 -51.37 45.16 25.81
CA GLN A 19 -51.43 44.32 24.61
C GLN A 19 -50.21 44.44 23.66
N SER A 20 -49.23 45.31 23.94
CA SER A 20 -48.06 45.51 23.06
C SER A 20 -46.91 44.51 23.27
N PHE A 21 -46.86 43.77 24.37
CA PHE A 21 -45.77 42.80 24.62
C PHE A 21 -46.04 41.39 24.04
N LYS A 22 -47.26 41.13 23.58
CA LYS A 22 -47.63 39.85 22.93
C LYS A 22 -47.30 39.85 21.44
N SER A 23 -47.35 41.01 20.78
CA SER A 23 -46.95 41.18 19.38
C SER A 23 -45.45 40.94 19.19
N ASP A 24 -44.61 41.40 20.10
CA ASP A 24 -43.15 41.25 20.00
C ASP A 24 -42.70 39.80 20.20
N ASN A 25 -43.29 39.11 21.19
CA ASN A 25 -43.07 37.68 21.39
C ASN A 25 -43.56 36.85 20.20
N ASN A 26 -44.66 37.24 19.56
CA ASN A 26 -45.15 36.59 18.35
C ASN A 26 -44.26 36.91 17.14
N LEU A 27 -43.71 38.12 17.02
CA LEU A 27 -42.78 38.49 15.97
C LEU A 27 -41.50 37.64 16.06
N ILE A 28 -40.91 37.52 17.25
CA ILE A 28 -39.71 36.71 17.48
C ILE A 28 -40.00 35.23 17.17
N LYS A 29 -41.13 34.69 17.64
CA LYS A 29 -41.55 33.31 17.31
C LYS A 29 -41.74 33.11 15.82
N ASN A 30 -42.34 34.07 15.12
CA ASN A 30 -42.53 34.00 13.68
C ASN A 30 -41.20 34.06 12.91
N LEU A 31 -40.24 34.88 13.36
CA LEU A 31 -38.89 34.92 12.80
C LEU A 31 -38.15 33.61 13.03
N PHE A 32 -38.27 33.04 14.23
CA PHE A 32 -37.67 31.74 14.55
C PHE A 32 -38.28 30.61 13.70
N LEU A 33 -39.61 30.55 13.58
CA LEU A 33 -40.29 29.60 12.71
C LEU A 33 -39.91 29.77 11.24
N LYS A 34 -39.71 31.02 10.80
CA LYS A 34 -39.22 31.30 9.45
C LYS A 34 -37.80 30.78 9.25
N LYS A 35 -36.92 30.95 10.24
CA LYS A 35 -35.56 30.40 10.21
C LYS A 35 -35.57 28.87 10.18
N ILE A 36 -36.40 28.22 10.99
CA ILE A 36 -36.55 26.75 10.95
C ILE A 36 -36.91 26.29 9.54
N LYS A 37 -37.94 26.89 8.92
CA LYS A 37 -38.35 26.53 7.56
C LYS A 37 -37.26 26.80 6.51
N GLU A 38 -36.50 27.89 6.66
CA GLU A 38 -35.33 28.16 5.82
C GLU A 38 -34.27 27.06 5.95
N TYR A 39 -33.97 26.59 7.17
CA TYR A 39 -33.01 25.50 7.39
C TYR A 39 -33.54 24.14 6.91
N GLU A 40 -34.81 23.84 7.13
CA GLU A 40 -35.45 22.63 6.61
C GLU A 40 -35.34 22.57 5.09
N SER A 41 -35.60 23.70 4.41
CA SER A 41 -35.46 23.82 2.95
C SER A 41 -34.01 23.63 2.49
N LYS A 42 -33.04 24.15 3.25
CA LYS A 42 -31.60 23.98 3.02
C LYS A 42 -31.09 22.57 3.31
N MET A 43 -31.77 21.81 4.16
CA MET A 43 -31.42 20.41 4.47
C MET A 43 -32.05 19.42 3.48
N THR A 44 -33.15 19.78 2.82
CA THR A 44 -33.78 18.92 1.80
C THR A 44 -33.00 18.83 0.49
N SER A 45 -32.08 19.77 0.20
CA SER A 45 -31.07 19.63 -0.86
C SER A 45 -29.97 18.69 -0.37
N LYS A 46 -30.19 17.39 -0.57
CA LYS A 46 -29.50 16.34 0.19
C LYS A 46 -28.06 16.04 -0.22
N ASP A 47 -27.61 16.48 -1.39
CA ASP A 47 -26.34 16.01 -1.96
C ASP A 47 -25.33 17.11 -2.34
N GLU A 48 -25.69 18.39 -2.19
CA GLU A 48 -24.82 19.49 -2.60
C GLU A 48 -24.76 20.60 -1.55
N LEU A 49 -23.58 21.20 -1.39
CA LEU A 49 -23.37 22.32 -0.49
C LEU A 49 -24.35 23.44 -0.88
N VAL A 50 -25.11 23.96 0.09
CA VAL A 50 -26.05 25.05 -0.15
C VAL A 50 -25.26 26.23 -0.71
N ASP A 51 -25.56 26.62 -1.95
CA ASP A 51 -24.86 27.66 -2.71
C ASP A 51 -23.37 27.35 -2.96
N ALA A 52 -23.07 26.16 -3.47
CA ALA A 52 -21.76 25.75 -3.94
C ALA A 52 -21.21 26.68 -5.04
N THR A 53 -20.58 27.78 -4.63
CA THR A 53 -19.88 28.68 -5.55
C THR A 53 -18.54 28.07 -5.95
N PRO A 54 -18.02 28.33 -7.16
CA PRO A 54 -16.74 27.78 -7.60
C PRO A 54 -15.57 28.18 -6.66
N GLU A 55 -15.69 29.29 -5.96
CA GLU A 55 -14.72 29.72 -4.95
C GLU A 55 -14.69 28.80 -3.72
N THR A 56 -15.84 28.28 -3.28
CA THR A 56 -15.93 27.33 -2.15
C THR A 56 -15.28 25.99 -2.48
N HIS A 57 -15.47 25.50 -3.71
CA HIS A 57 -14.78 24.30 -4.19
C HIS A 57 -13.27 24.50 -4.26
N ARG A 58 -12.82 25.64 -4.78
CA ARG A 58 -11.39 25.98 -4.82
C ARG A 58 -10.78 26.05 -3.42
N SER A 59 -11.47 26.68 -2.47
CA SER A 59 -11.00 26.73 -1.08
C SER A 59 -10.93 25.34 -0.44
N LEU A 60 -11.88 24.45 -0.75
CA LEU A 60 -11.88 23.07 -0.26
C LEU A 60 -10.69 22.28 -0.84
N GLU A 61 -10.42 22.43 -2.13
CA GLU A 61 -9.28 21.81 -2.80
C GLU A 61 -7.95 22.29 -2.24
N ASP A 62 -7.78 23.61 -2.06
CA ASP A 62 -6.58 24.20 -1.46
C ASP A 62 -6.34 23.66 -0.03
N GLN A 63 -7.41 23.53 0.77
CA GLN A 63 -7.31 22.96 2.12
C GLN A 63 -6.93 21.47 2.08
N LEU A 64 -7.51 20.70 1.18
CA LEU A 64 -7.21 19.27 1.04
C LEU A 64 -5.79 19.04 0.53
N GLN A 65 -5.29 19.90 -0.35
CA GLN A 65 -3.91 19.86 -0.82
C GLN A 65 -2.90 20.21 0.29
N ARG A 66 -3.20 21.21 1.12
CA ARG A 66 -2.37 21.55 2.30
C ARG A 66 -2.31 20.39 3.29
N LEU A 67 -3.42 19.70 3.52
CA LEU A 67 -3.48 18.53 4.38
C LEU A 67 -2.67 17.36 3.80
N ALA A 68 -2.87 17.03 2.52
CA ALA A 68 -2.10 15.98 1.86
C ALA A 68 -0.58 16.25 1.96
N SER A 69 -0.18 17.49 1.71
CA SER A 69 1.22 17.92 1.81
C SER A 69 1.77 17.79 3.23
N LYS A 70 0.99 18.13 4.26
CA LYS A 70 1.39 18.04 5.67
C LYS A 70 1.61 16.60 6.14
N TYR A 71 0.82 15.67 5.63
CA TYR A 71 0.87 14.26 6.03
C TYR A 71 1.66 13.38 5.04
N HIS A 72 2.37 14.00 4.09
CA HIS A 72 3.12 13.30 3.04
C HIS A 72 2.28 12.26 2.29
N LEU A 73 0.98 12.54 2.11
CA LEU A 73 0.08 11.69 1.34
C LEU A 73 0.27 12.04 -0.12
N GLU A 74 0.62 11.04 -0.94
CA GLU A 74 0.90 11.22 -2.37
C GLU A 74 -0.34 11.68 -3.16
N SER A 75 -1.55 11.41 -2.65
CA SER A 75 -2.80 11.88 -3.24
C SER A 75 -3.88 12.13 -2.18
N LYS A 76 -4.86 12.96 -2.55
CA LYS A 76 -6.09 13.24 -1.78
C LYS A 76 -6.88 11.97 -1.44
N GLU A 77 -6.70 10.92 -2.24
CA GLU A 77 -7.38 9.63 -2.10
C GLU A 77 -6.74 8.73 -1.04
N MET A 78 -5.44 8.91 -0.75
CA MET A 78 -4.76 8.18 0.34
C MET A 78 -5.13 8.68 1.74
N VAL A 79 -5.89 9.77 1.86
CA VAL A 79 -6.48 10.18 3.16
C VAL A 79 -7.47 9.12 3.66
N ASN A 80 -8.12 8.40 2.74
CA ASN A 80 -9.14 7.41 3.06
C ASN A 80 -8.56 6.01 3.29
N GLU A 81 -7.32 5.75 2.85
CA GLU A 81 -6.71 4.42 2.85
C GLU A 81 -5.30 4.45 3.42
N LEU A 82 -5.06 3.66 4.48
CA LEU A 82 -3.75 3.55 5.11
C LEU A 82 -2.76 2.81 4.18
N PRO A 83 -1.53 3.33 3.97
CA PRO A 83 -0.51 2.63 3.20
C PRO A 83 0.11 1.46 3.98
N VAL A 84 -0.62 0.35 4.08
CA VAL A 84 -0.16 -0.87 4.79
C VAL A 84 0.90 -1.64 3.98
N LYS A 85 1.12 -1.29 2.70
CA LYS A 85 1.97 -2.05 1.77
C LYS A 85 3.47 -1.81 1.92
N GLN A 86 3.90 -0.80 2.67
CA GLN A 86 5.32 -0.43 2.84
C GLN A 86 5.95 -1.06 4.09
N LEU A 87 5.34 -2.10 4.64
CA LEU A 87 5.95 -2.86 5.73
C LEU A 87 7.01 -3.77 5.12
N GLU A 88 8.27 -3.34 5.20
CA GLU A 88 9.43 -4.17 4.85
C GLU A 88 9.35 -5.48 5.65
N THR A 89 9.18 -6.58 4.94
CA THR A 89 9.26 -7.91 5.54
C THR A 89 10.71 -8.17 5.90
N PRO A 90 11.04 -8.51 7.16
CA PRO A 90 12.41 -8.75 7.55
C PRO A 90 12.96 -9.93 6.75
N SER A 91 14.13 -9.74 6.14
CA SER A 91 14.87 -10.82 5.47
C SER A 91 15.42 -11.76 6.55
N VAL A 92 14.88 -12.97 6.63
CA VAL A 92 15.38 -14.01 7.55
C VAL A 92 16.32 -14.92 6.78
N GLU A 93 17.62 -14.69 6.93
CA GLU A 93 18.64 -15.59 6.40
C GLU A 93 18.89 -16.73 7.39
N SER A 94 18.77 -17.97 6.92
CA SER A 94 19.11 -19.14 7.73
C SER A 94 20.63 -19.26 7.86
N ALA A 95 21.14 -19.43 9.08
CA ALA A 95 22.57 -19.64 9.34
C ALA A 95 23.17 -20.80 8.51
N VAL A 96 22.35 -21.81 8.18
CA VAL A 96 22.73 -22.92 7.32
C VAL A 96 22.94 -22.46 5.87
N ALA A 97 22.08 -21.57 5.37
CA ALA A 97 22.23 -21.01 4.02
C ALA A 97 23.48 -20.14 3.90
N VAL A 98 23.84 -19.40 4.96
CA VAL A 98 25.08 -18.63 5.03
C VAL A 98 26.31 -19.55 5.09
N MET A 99 26.26 -20.61 5.90
CA MET A 99 27.38 -21.56 6.04
C MET A 99 27.69 -22.36 4.76
N PHE A 100 26.68 -22.62 3.93
CA PHE A 100 26.86 -23.31 2.64
C PHE A 100 27.00 -22.35 1.45
N GLU A 101 27.24 -21.05 1.66
CA GLU A 101 27.37 -20.03 0.61
C GLU A 101 26.16 -20.01 -0.36
N GLY A 102 24.98 -20.43 0.11
CA GLY A 102 23.79 -20.60 -0.72
C GLY A 102 23.81 -21.83 -1.66
N LYS A 103 24.83 -22.68 -1.61
CA LYS A 103 24.87 -23.95 -2.36
C LYS A 103 23.98 -24.98 -1.68
N THR A 104 23.14 -25.63 -2.47
CA THR A 104 22.30 -26.71 -1.95
C THR A 104 23.09 -28.03 -1.90
N VAL A 105 22.65 -28.97 -1.07
CA VAL A 105 23.25 -30.32 -0.99
C VAL A 105 23.30 -31.00 -2.37
N ASN A 106 22.31 -30.74 -3.23
CA ASN A 106 22.29 -31.25 -4.59
C ASN A 106 23.40 -30.69 -5.47
N ASP A 107 23.80 -29.43 -5.28
CA ASP A 107 24.89 -28.84 -6.05
C ASP A 107 26.23 -29.46 -5.66
N MET A 108 26.43 -29.71 -4.36
CA MET A 108 27.61 -30.41 -3.86
C MET A 108 27.70 -31.85 -4.37
N ASN A 109 26.58 -32.57 -4.43
CA ASN A 109 26.56 -33.93 -4.98
C ASN A 109 26.96 -33.96 -6.46
N LYS A 110 26.47 -33.00 -7.27
CA LYS A 110 26.85 -32.89 -8.69
C LYS A 110 28.32 -32.52 -8.87
N GLU A 111 28.87 -31.68 -8.00
CA GLU A 111 30.29 -31.34 -8.01
C GLU A 111 31.16 -32.56 -7.69
N LEU A 112 30.77 -33.32 -6.67
CA LEU A 112 31.46 -34.55 -6.28
C LEU A 112 31.43 -35.63 -7.37
N GLU A 113 30.30 -35.80 -8.07
CA GLU A 113 30.20 -36.71 -9.23
C GLU A 113 31.16 -36.31 -10.37
N LYS A 114 31.28 -35.01 -10.66
CA LYS A 114 32.23 -34.51 -11.68
C LYS A 114 33.67 -34.77 -11.27
N GLU A 115 34.01 -34.55 -10.00
CA GLU A 115 35.35 -34.79 -9.48
C GLU A 115 35.73 -36.27 -9.56
N ILE A 116 34.80 -37.18 -9.24
CA ILE A 116 34.98 -38.63 -9.41
C ILE A 116 35.26 -38.95 -10.88
N GLN A 117 34.47 -38.41 -11.82
CA GLN A 117 34.68 -38.65 -13.25
C GLN A 117 36.06 -38.19 -13.70
N GLN A 118 36.45 -36.95 -13.35
CA GLN A 118 37.77 -36.40 -13.66
C GLN A 118 38.90 -37.25 -13.09
N TYR A 119 38.78 -37.70 -11.84
CA TYR A 119 39.77 -38.57 -11.20
C TYR A 119 39.90 -39.92 -11.92
N THR A 120 38.77 -40.53 -12.31
CA THR A 120 38.80 -41.81 -13.04
C THR A 120 39.40 -41.67 -14.43
N GLU A 121 39.12 -40.58 -15.15
CA GLU A 121 39.72 -40.29 -16.44
C GLU A 121 41.22 -40.03 -16.34
N MET A 122 41.65 -39.25 -15.34
CA MET A 122 43.06 -39.01 -15.07
C MET A 122 43.79 -40.33 -14.78
N ARG A 123 43.21 -41.19 -13.95
CA ARG A 123 43.80 -42.50 -13.61
C ARG A 123 43.93 -43.39 -14.83
N ARG A 124 42.92 -43.43 -15.71
CA ARG A 124 42.98 -44.18 -16.97
C ARG A 124 44.04 -43.64 -17.91
N LYS A 125 44.13 -42.32 -18.07
CA LYS A 125 45.18 -41.69 -18.89
C LYS A 125 46.58 -42.00 -18.38
N LYS A 126 46.77 -41.96 -17.06
CA LYS A 126 48.05 -42.33 -16.43
C LYS A 126 48.44 -43.78 -16.70
N GLN A 127 47.48 -44.71 -16.57
CA GLN A 127 47.70 -46.13 -16.87
C GLN A 127 48.06 -46.34 -18.34
N ALA A 128 47.33 -45.72 -19.26
CA ALA A 128 47.62 -45.80 -20.70
C ALA A 128 49.02 -45.27 -21.04
N MET A 129 49.42 -44.12 -20.47
CA MET A 129 50.77 -43.57 -20.67
C MET A 129 51.87 -44.47 -20.11
N GLU A 130 51.65 -45.11 -18.96
CA GLU A 130 52.60 -46.06 -18.38
C GLU A 130 52.74 -47.32 -19.25
N GLU A 131 51.64 -47.85 -19.79
CA GLU A 131 51.63 -49.00 -20.71
C GLU A 131 52.34 -48.66 -22.04
N GLU A 132 52.07 -47.49 -22.61
CA GLU A 132 52.76 -47.00 -23.81
C GLU A 132 54.26 -46.86 -23.57
N ALA A 133 54.67 -46.26 -22.43
CA ALA A 133 56.06 -46.14 -22.06
C ALA A 133 56.76 -47.51 -21.86
N GLN A 134 56.08 -48.47 -21.22
CA GLN A 134 56.59 -49.84 -21.08
C GLN A 134 56.76 -50.53 -22.44
N SER A 135 55.78 -50.40 -23.33
CA SER A 135 55.85 -50.97 -24.69
C SER A 135 57.02 -50.37 -25.49
N HIS A 136 57.24 -49.06 -25.35
CA HIS A 136 58.35 -48.36 -26.00
C HIS A 136 59.71 -48.86 -25.49
N LEU A 137 59.87 -49.01 -24.17
CA LEU A 137 61.09 -49.55 -23.58
C LEU A 137 61.37 -51.00 -24.03
N GLN A 138 60.34 -51.83 -24.15
CA GLN A 138 60.47 -53.20 -24.67
C GLN A 138 60.93 -53.21 -26.14
N SER A 139 60.38 -52.31 -26.97
CA SER A 139 60.77 -52.18 -28.38
C SER A 139 62.23 -51.76 -28.56
N ILE A 140 62.71 -50.81 -27.75
CA ILE A 140 64.12 -50.35 -27.75
C ILE A 140 65.05 -51.51 -27.34
N LYS A 141 64.69 -52.27 -26.31
CA LYS A 141 65.47 -53.42 -25.85
C LYS A 141 65.61 -54.51 -26.92
N GLN A 142 64.57 -54.71 -27.74
CA GLN A 142 64.62 -55.66 -28.85
C GLN A 142 65.56 -55.18 -29.98
N GLN A 143 65.56 -53.88 -30.31
CA GLN A 143 66.44 -53.33 -31.35
C GLN A 143 67.93 -53.38 -30.98
N GLN A 144 68.29 -53.17 -29.71
CA GLN A 144 69.67 -53.26 -29.23
C GLN A 144 70.22 -54.71 -29.17
N SER A 145 69.37 -55.73 -29.32
CA SER A 145 69.77 -57.14 -29.24
C SER A 145 70.10 -57.78 -30.61
N THR A 146 70.20 -57.00 -31.68
CA THR A 146 70.63 -57.51 -33.00
C THR A 146 72.17 -57.53 -33.10
N PRO A 147 72.82 -58.71 -33.20
CA PRO A 147 74.27 -58.79 -33.26
C PRO A 147 74.79 -58.41 -34.65
N GLU A 148 75.84 -57.59 -34.67
CA GLU A 148 76.64 -57.28 -35.86
C GLU A 148 77.05 -58.57 -36.59
N LYS A 149 76.75 -58.63 -37.89
CA LYS A 149 77.21 -59.70 -38.79
C LYS A 149 78.73 -59.59 -38.99
N PRO A 150 79.52 -60.67 -38.81
CA PRO A 150 80.93 -60.64 -39.17
C PRO A 150 81.06 -60.63 -40.70
N LYS A 151 81.80 -59.65 -41.23
CA LYS A 151 82.20 -59.62 -42.64
C LYS A 151 83.34 -60.63 -42.87
N LYS A 152 83.20 -61.32 -44.01
CA LYS A 152 84.06 -62.37 -44.57
C LYS A 152 85.55 -62.02 -44.61
#